data_AF-A0A933VB86-F1
#
_entry.id   AF-A0A933VB86-F1
#
_cell.length_a   1.000
_cell.length_b   1.000
_cell.length_c   1.000
_cell.angle_alpha   90.00
_cell.angle_beta   90.00
_cell.angle_gamma   90.00
#
_symmetry.space_group_name_H-M   'P 1'
#
loop_
_entity.id
_entity.type
_entity.pdbx_description
1 polymer ?
#
loop_
_entity_poly.entity_id
_entity_poly.type
_entity_poly.pdbx_seq_one_letter_code
_entity_poly.pdbx_strand_id
1 'polypeptide(L)' 'MKFTNNLGMLLLAIWLIVTGLIALLGLSFSGLPIIMAILAIAAGVLILMGR' A
#
# COMPACT_ATOMS: atom_id res chain seq x y z
N MET A 1 -4.28 -14.04 20.55
CA MET A 1 -5.20 -14.25 19.42
C MET A 1 -6.02 -12.99 19.17
N LYS A 2 -5.55 -12.10 18.27
CA LYS A 2 -6.32 -10.95 17.75
C LYS A 2 -6.01 -10.79 16.26
N PHE A 3 -6.33 -11.83 15.49
CA PHE A 3 -6.03 -11.90 14.05
C PHE A 3 -6.84 -10.89 13.21
N THR A 4 -7.81 -10.19 13.80
CA THR A 4 -8.72 -9.25 13.10
C THR A 4 -8.32 -7.77 13.21
N ASN A 5 -7.36 -7.40 14.08
CA ASN A 5 -6.96 -5.98 14.28
C ASN A 5 -5.82 -5.50 13.36
N ASN A 6 -5.27 -6.38 12.51
CA ASN A 6 -4.11 -6.05 11.67
C ASN A 6 -4.39 -6.18 10.17
N LEU A 7 -5.67 -6.24 9.74
CA LEU A 7 -6.01 -6.30 8.33
C LEU A 7 -5.46 -5.08 7.56
N GLY A 8 -5.52 -3.88 8.16
CA GLY A 8 -4.87 -2.70 7.60
C GLY A 8 -3.36 -2.88 7.46
N MET A 9 -2.71 -3.43 8.49
CA MET A 9 -1.26 -3.64 8.51
C MET A 9 -0.82 -4.68 7.47
N LEU A 10 -1.62 -5.73 7.27
CA LEU A 10 -1.39 -6.76 6.25
C LEU A 10 -1.59 -6.21 4.84
N LEU A 11 -2.62 -5.38 4.62
CA LEU A 11 -2.87 -4.73 3.35
C LEU A 11 -1.77 -3.72 2.98
N LEU A 12 -1.25 -2.97 3.97
CA LEU A 12 -0.11 -2.06 3.75
C LEU A 12 1.21 -2.79 3.54
N ALA A 13 1.42 -3.92 4.21
CA ALA A 13 2.59 -4.75 3.93
C ALA A 13 2.58 -5.24 2.47
N ILE A 14 1.44 -5.76 2.00
CA ILE A 14 1.28 -6.18 0.60
C ILE A 14 1.49 -5.01 -0.35
N TRP A 15 0.89 -3.85 -0.03
CA TRP A 15 1.02 -2.63 -0.83
C TRP A 15 2.47 -2.18 -0.95
N LEU A 16 3.20 -2.05 0.16
CA LEU A 16 4.63 -1.67 0.17
C LEU A 16 5.51 -2.65 -0.60
N ILE A 17 5.24 -3.95 -0.52
CA ILE A 17 5.98 -4.98 -1.27
C ILE A 17 5.78 -4.77 -2.77
N VAL A 18 4.54 -4.58 -3.22
CA VAL A 18 4.22 -4.35 -4.63
C VAL A 18 4.82 -3.03 -5.12
N THR A 19 4.69 -1.95 -4.36
CA THR A 19 5.22 -0.63 -4.74
C THR A 19 6.75 -0.62 -4.79
N GLY A 20 7.42 -1.26 -3.81
CA GLY A 20 8.88 -1.41 -3.80
C GLY A 20 9.39 -2.25 -4.96
N LEU A 21 8.68 -3.31 -5.32
CA LEU A 21 9.03 -4.16 -6.46
C LEU A 21 8.88 -3.43 -7.80
N ILE A 22 7.80 -2.66 -7.98
CA ILE A 22 7.59 -1.81 -9.17
C ILE A 22 8.68 -0.73 -9.28
N ALA A 23 9.05 -0.12 -8.16
CA ALA A 23 10.14 0.86 -8.10
C ALA A 23 11.51 0.23 -8.46
N LEU A 24 11.77 -0.99 -7.99
CA LEU A 24 12.99 -1.77 -8.33
C LEU A 24 13.03 -2.17 -9.81
N LEU A 25 11.88 -2.50 -10.40
CA LEU A 25 11.74 -2.81 -11.83
C LEU A 25 11.79 -1.57 -12.72
N GLY A 26 11.79 -0.36 -12.15
CA GLY A 26 11.94 0.90 -12.88
C GLY A 26 10.82 1.18 -13.89
N LEU A 27 9.63 0.60 -13.68
CA LEU A 27 8.45 0.79 -14.55
C LEU A 27 7.90 2.22 -14.38
N SER A 28 8.57 3.16 -15.05
CA SER A 28 8.37 4.60 -14.89
C SER A 28 7.40 5.12 -15.96
N PHE A 29 6.13 4.71 -15.89
CA PHE A 29 5.06 5.36 -16.67
C PHE A 29 4.62 6.64 -15.95
N SER A 30 4.48 7.76 -16.68
CA SER A 30 4.20 9.09 -16.10
C SER A 30 2.95 9.15 -15.17
N GLY A 31 1.97 8.24 -15.34
CA GLY A 31 0.79 8.14 -14.47
C GLY A 31 0.86 7.10 -13.34
N LEU A 32 1.86 6.21 -13.36
CA LEU A 32 2.00 5.09 -12.42
C LEU A 32 2.31 5.54 -10.98
N PRO A 33 3.19 6.55 -10.76
CA PRO A 33 3.42 7.12 -9.43
C PRO A 33 2.17 7.77 -8.83
N ILE A 34 1.30 8.35 -9.65
CA ILE A 34 0.07 9.01 -9.22
C ILE A 34 -0.97 7.98 -8.75
N ILE A 35 -1.15 6.89 -9.50
CA ILE A 35 -2.04 5.80 -9.11
C ILE A 35 -1.53 5.13 -7.83
N MET A 36 -0.21 4.94 -7.74
CA MET A 36 0.44 4.42 -6.53
C MET A 36 0.25 5.36 -5.33
N ALA A 37 0.42 6.68 -5.50
CA ALA A 37 0.22 7.63 -4.42
C ALA A 37 -1.22 7.64 -3.89
N ILE A 38 -2.22 7.57 -4.78
CA ILE A 38 -3.63 7.48 -4.38
C ILE A 38 -3.90 6.17 -3.62
N LEU A 39 -3.39 5.03 -4.12
CA LEU A 39 -3.48 3.74 -3.43
C LEU A 39 -2.75 3.75 -2.07
N ALA A 40 -1.61 4.44 -1.97
CA ALA A 40 -0.84 4.62 -0.74
C ALA A 40 -1.67 5.32 0.33
N ILE A 41 -2.29 6.44 -0.07
CA ILE A 41 -3.10 7.28 0.81
C ILE A 41 -4.34 6.50 1.24
N ALA A 42 -5.01 5.82 0.31
CA ALA A 42 -6.17 4.98 0.61
C ALA A 42 -5.80 3.85 1.59
N ALA A 43 -4.68 3.15 1.37
CA ALA A 43 -4.18 2.11 2.27
C ALA A 43 -3.84 2.69 3.65
N GLY A 44 -3.16 3.83 3.71
CA GLY A 44 -2.81 4.52 4.96
C GLY A 44 -4.04 4.95 5.76
N VAL A 45 -5.07 5.48 5.10
CA VAL A 45 -6.35 5.87 5.74
C VAL A 45 -7.11 4.64 6.23
N LEU A 46 -7.15 3.56 5.44
CA LEU A 46 -7.79 2.30 5.84
C LEU A 46 -7.14 1.68 7.08
N ILE A 47 -5.80 1.78 7.18
CA ILE A 47 -5.08 1.37 8.40
C ILE A 47 -5.47 2.23 9.58
N LEU A 48 -5.53 3.55 9.40
CA LEU A 48 -5.83 4.49 10.48
C LEU A 48 -7.23 4.27 11.06
N MET A 49 -8.21 3.97 10.21
CA MET A 49 -9.57 3.60 10.62
C MET A 49 -9.69 2.19 11.19
N GLY A 50 -8.77 1.28 10.84
CA GLY A 50 -8.74 -0.10 11.31
C GLY A 50 -7.93 -0.32 12.59
N ARG A 51 -7.51 0.73 13.29
CA ARG A 51 -6.83 0.67 14.61
C ARG A 51 -7.83 0.75 15.76
#